data_AF-A0A660M5N4-F1
#
_entry.id   AF-A0A660M5N4-F1
#
_cell.length_a   1.000
_cell.length_b   1.000
_cell.length_c   1.000
_cell.angle_alpha   90.00
_cell.angle_beta   90.00
_cell.angle_gamma   90.00
#
_symmetry.space_group_name_H-M   'P 1'
#
loop_
_entity.id
_entity.type
_entity.pdbx_description
1 polymer ?
#
loop_
_entity_poly.entity_id
_entity_poly.type
_entity_poly.pdbx_seq_one_letter_code
_entity_poly.pdbx_strand_id
1 'polypeptide(L)'
;MKHIQTIIFRNFISPISIAIFILAGGLLLVGEVRDAWFISFVILVNSFIGTIQEVRAYLTLRKIELMSAPRAMVFRDGKLEEILFTELQDGDKIFLKTGDEIPADAKITKSNSFEVNESILTGESDAISKNVGDKILSSSIVVSGEAEAEVLAVGENTEAGQMAAKLKNYKPKLTPIQQKISKLISRLSWFARGLAIVICVVYF
;
A
#
# COMPACT_ATOMS: atom_id res chain seq x y z
N MET A 1 1.10 -14.37 -2.98
CA MET A 1 0.34 -15.41 -2.26
C MET A 1 -0.10 -15.00 -0.86
N LYS A 2 0.78 -14.48 0.01
CA LYS A 2 0.42 -14.03 1.37
C LYS A 2 -0.79 -13.07 1.42
N HIS A 3 -0.88 -12.14 0.47
CA HIS A 3 -1.97 -11.16 0.41
C HIS A 3 -3.35 -11.78 0.13
N ILE A 4 -3.41 -12.82 -0.71
CA ILE A 4 -4.67 -13.53 -1.02
C ILE A 4 -5.14 -14.33 0.19
N GLN A 5 -4.21 -14.95 0.92
CA GLN A 5 -4.52 -15.64 2.18
C GLN A 5 -5.09 -14.68 3.24
N THR A 6 -4.52 -13.47 3.34
CA THR A 6 -5.05 -12.43 4.25
C THR A 6 -6.48 -12.02 3.88
N ILE A 7 -6.81 -11.92 2.58
CA ILE A 7 -8.15 -11.59 2.10
C ILE A 7 -9.17 -12.68 2.48
N ILE A 8 -8.80 -13.95 2.27
CA ILE A 8 -9.65 -15.09 2.65
C ILE A 8 -9.90 -15.08 4.16
N PHE A 9 -8.84 -14.96 4.98
CA PHE A 9 -8.96 -14.90 6.42
C PHE A 9 -9.84 -13.73 6.90
N ARG A 10 -9.70 -12.56 6.27
CA ARG A 10 -10.48 -11.37 6.63
C ARG A 10 -11.97 -11.50 6.34
N ASN A 11 -12.34 -12.16 5.24
CA ASN A 11 -13.74 -12.36 4.85
C ASN A 11 -14.42 -13.49 5.64
N PHE A 12 -13.69 -14.54 5.99
CA PHE A 12 -14.24 -15.65 6.79
C PHE A 12 -14.25 -15.35 8.29
N ILE A 13 -13.24 -14.65 8.82
CA ILE A 13 -13.10 -14.30 10.24
C ILE A 13 -13.46 -12.82 10.44
N SER A 14 -14.52 -12.37 9.76
CA SER A 14 -15.08 -11.06 10.03
C SER A 14 -15.81 -11.07 11.39
N PRO A 15 -15.83 -9.96 12.15
CA PRO A 15 -16.57 -9.90 13.42
C PRO A 15 -18.05 -10.29 13.28
N ILE A 16 -18.65 -10.00 12.13
CA ILE A 16 -20.04 -10.34 11.81
C ILE A 16 -20.18 -11.84 11.56
N SER A 17 -19.29 -12.44 10.76
CA SER A 17 -19.27 -13.88 10.50
C SER A 17 -19.10 -14.67 11.81
N ILE A 18 -18.19 -14.23 12.69
CA ILE A 18 -17.99 -14.84 14.01
C ILE A 18 -19.27 -14.75 14.86
N ALA A 19 -19.90 -13.58 14.94
CA ALA A 19 -21.14 -13.41 15.70
C ALA A 19 -22.26 -14.33 15.18
N ILE A 20 -22.39 -14.44 13.86
CA ILE A 20 -23.39 -15.30 13.22
C ILE A 20 -23.10 -16.78 13.47
N PHE A 21 -21.85 -17.23 13.40
CA PHE A 21 -21.49 -18.61 13.73
C PHE A 21 -21.74 -18.94 15.21
N ILE A 22 -21.51 -18.00 16.12
CA ILE A 22 -21.87 -18.16 17.54
C ILE A 22 -23.39 -18.32 17.71
N LEU A 23 -24.19 -17.49 17.03
CA LEU A 23 -25.65 -17.58 17.05
C LEU A 23 -26.15 -18.90 16.46
N ALA A 24 -25.57 -19.35 15.34
CA ALA A 24 -25.88 -20.65 14.74
C ALA A 24 -25.56 -21.81 15.69
N GLY A 25 -24.44 -21.73 16.44
CA GLY A 25 -24.11 -22.68 17.50
C GLY A 25 -25.15 -22.69 18.64
N GLY A 26 -25.63 -21.51 19.04
CA GLY A 26 -26.71 -21.37 20.02
C GLY A 26 -28.01 -22.02 19.55
N LEU A 27 -28.42 -21.80 18.29
CA LEU A 27 -29.61 -22.41 17.68
C LEU A 27 -29.54 -23.95 17.64
N LEU A 28 -28.34 -24.52 17.42
CA LEU A 28 -28.14 -25.96 17.48
C LEU A 28 -28.37 -26.54 18.88
N LEU A 29 -28.00 -25.80 19.94
CA LEU A 29 -28.25 -26.21 21.33
C LEU A 29 -29.75 -26.19 21.68
N VAL A 30 -30.51 -25.26 21.08
CA VAL A 30 -31.97 -25.15 21.26
C VAL A 30 -32.73 -26.21 20.44
N GLY A 31 -32.08 -26.85 19.47
CA GLY A 31 -32.68 -27.88 18.59
C GLY A 31 -33.25 -27.33 17.28
N GLU A 32 -33.08 -26.04 16.99
CA GLU A 32 -33.51 -25.39 15.75
C GLU A 32 -32.51 -25.58 14.61
N VAL A 33 -32.34 -26.83 14.18
CA VAL A 33 -31.32 -27.22 13.19
C VAL A 33 -31.54 -26.57 11.82
N ARG A 34 -32.81 -26.33 11.42
CA ARG A 34 -33.13 -25.70 10.13
C ARG A 34 -32.60 -24.28 10.03
N ASP A 35 -32.81 -23.47 11.07
CA ASP A 35 -32.43 -22.06 11.06
C ASP A 35 -30.92 -21.89 11.21
N ALA A 36 -30.29 -22.71 12.06
CA ALA A 36 -28.83 -22.78 12.16
C ALA A 36 -28.17 -23.10 10.81
N TRP A 37 -28.71 -24.08 10.08
CA TRP A 37 -28.20 -24.47 8.76
C TRP A 37 -28.39 -23.36 7.72
N PHE A 38 -29.59 -22.77 7.67
CA PHE A 38 -29.92 -21.72 6.70
C PHE A 38 -28.99 -20.51 6.85
N ILE A 39 -28.80 -20.03 8.08
CA ILE A 39 -27.96 -18.85 8.35
C ILE A 39 -26.48 -19.15 8.08
N SER A 40 -25.97 -20.33 8.49
CA SER A 40 -24.59 -20.76 8.18
C SER A 40 -24.34 -20.84 6.68
N PHE A 41 -25.31 -21.34 5.91
CA PHE A 41 -25.19 -21.40 4.46
C PHE A 41 -25.13 -20.01 3.83
N VAL A 42 -26.04 -19.10 4.23
CA VAL A 42 -26.08 -17.72 3.70
C VAL A 42 -24.77 -16.97 3.98
N ILE A 43 -24.22 -17.06 5.19
CA ILE A 43 -22.96 -16.37 5.52
C ILE A 43 -21.78 -16.95 4.74
N LEU A 44 -21.74 -18.27 4.54
CA LEU A 44 -20.67 -18.93 3.78
C LEU A 44 -20.69 -18.49 2.31
N VAL A 45 -21.88 -18.43 1.70
CA VAL A 45 -22.05 -17.90 0.35
C VAL A 45 -21.64 -16.43 0.27
N ASN A 46 -22.05 -15.60 1.25
CA ASN A 46 -21.69 -14.19 1.28
C ASN A 46 -20.17 -13.97 1.41
N SER A 47 -19.51 -14.67 2.35
CA SER A 47 -18.05 -14.63 2.51
C SER A 47 -17.32 -15.12 1.27
N PHE A 48 -17.84 -16.13 0.58
CA PHE A 48 -17.27 -16.63 -0.67
C PHE A 48 -17.36 -15.59 -1.80
N ILE A 49 -18.55 -15.03 -2.01
CA ILE A 49 -18.77 -13.96 -2.99
C ILE A 49 -17.89 -12.74 -2.67
N GLY A 50 -17.84 -12.33 -1.41
CA GLY A 50 -17.01 -11.21 -0.94
C GLY A 50 -15.53 -11.43 -1.21
N THR A 51 -15.03 -12.64 -0.91
CA THR A 51 -13.64 -13.02 -1.21
C THR A 51 -13.33 -12.92 -2.70
N ILE A 52 -14.22 -13.43 -3.57
CA ILE A 52 -14.02 -13.36 -5.02
C ILE A 52 -14.00 -11.91 -5.50
N GLN A 53 -14.94 -11.08 -5.03
CA GLN A 53 -15.01 -9.67 -5.40
C GLN A 53 -13.73 -8.92 -5.00
N GLU A 54 -13.25 -9.18 -3.79
CA GLU A 54 -12.07 -8.53 -3.26
C GLU A 54 -10.79 -8.97 -3.99
N VAL A 55 -10.65 -10.27 -4.29
CA VAL A 55 -9.53 -10.79 -5.08
C VAL A 55 -9.55 -10.22 -6.50
N ARG A 56 -10.71 -10.13 -7.15
CA ARG A 56 -10.83 -9.51 -8.48
C ARG A 56 -10.44 -8.04 -8.44
N ALA A 57 -10.91 -7.28 -7.45
CA ALA A 57 -10.54 -5.88 -7.28
C ALA A 57 -9.02 -5.71 -7.08
N TYR A 58 -8.42 -6.54 -6.24
CA TYR A 58 -6.97 -6.56 -6.00
C TYR A 58 -6.18 -6.83 -7.29
N LEU A 59 -6.58 -7.82 -8.09
CA LEU A 59 -5.89 -8.16 -9.34
C LEU A 59 -6.02 -7.05 -10.39
N THR A 60 -7.18 -6.41 -10.49
CA THR A 60 -7.38 -5.27 -11.39
C THR A 60 -6.46 -4.10 -11.01
N LEU A 61 -6.40 -3.75 -9.73
CA LEU A 61 -5.50 -2.69 -9.24
C LEU A 61 -4.03 -3.03 -9.49
N ARG A 62 -3.61 -4.27 -9.21
CA ARG A 62 -2.25 -4.76 -9.46
C ARG A 62 -1.85 -4.63 -10.94
N LYS A 63 -2.79 -4.89 -11.86
CA LYS A 63 -2.53 -4.76 -13.30
C LYS A 63 -2.36 -3.30 -13.72
N ILE A 64 -3.15 -2.38 -13.16
CA ILE A 64 -3.00 -0.95 -13.41
C ILE A 64 -1.64 -0.46 -12.93
N GLU A 65 -1.24 -0.86 -11.71
CA GLU A 65 0.06 -0.52 -11.13
C GLU A 65 1.24 -0.97 -12.00
N LEU A 66 1.18 -2.17 -12.58
CA LEU A 66 2.23 -2.69 -13.47
C LEU A 66 2.28 -1.99 -14.84
N MET A 67 1.15 -1.49 -15.36
CA MET A 67 1.12 -0.77 -16.64
C MET A 67 1.61 0.67 -16.53
N SER A 68 1.48 1.27 -15.34
CA SER A 68 1.95 2.63 -15.04
C SER A 68 3.29 2.66 -14.31
N ALA A 69 3.97 1.51 -14.21
CA ALA A 69 5.26 1.43 -13.52
C ALA A 69 6.30 2.29 -14.26
N PRO A 70 6.98 3.22 -13.58
CA PRO A 70 7.95 4.10 -14.20
C PRO A 70 9.15 3.29 -14.71
N ARG A 71 9.64 3.70 -15.88
CA ARG A 71 10.73 3.03 -16.60
C ARG A 71 11.92 3.97 -16.76
N ALA A 72 13.11 3.41 -16.64
CA ALA A 72 14.37 4.11 -16.78
C ALA A 72 15.12 3.60 -18.01
N MET A 73 15.81 4.51 -18.69
CA MET A 73 16.73 4.18 -19.77
C MET A 73 18.13 3.91 -19.18
N VAL A 74 18.68 2.73 -19.40
CA VAL A 74 20.01 2.32 -18.92
C VAL A 74 20.93 1.91 -20.07
N PHE A 75 22.22 2.12 -19.89
CA PHE A 75 23.25 1.57 -20.76
C PHE A 75 23.72 0.21 -20.22
N ARG A 76 23.33 -0.87 -20.90
CA ARG A 76 23.83 -2.24 -20.65
C ARG A 76 24.43 -2.80 -21.94
N ASP A 77 25.60 -3.42 -21.84
CA ASP A 77 26.33 -3.98 -22.99
C ASP A 77 26.54 -2.99 -24.16
N GLY A 78 26.69 -1.70 -23.84
CA GLY A 78 26.88 -0.63 -24.83
C GLY A 78 25.62 -0.26 -25.61
N LYS A 79 24.46 -0.82 -25.25
CA LYS A 79 23.15 -0.50 -25.83
C LYS A 79 22.27 0.17 -24.79
N LEU A 80 21.33 0.96 -25.29
CA LEU A 80 20.38 1.67 -24.46
C LEU A 80 19.11 0.83 -24.37
N GLU A 81 18.79 0.39 -23.17
CA GLU A 81 17.66 -0.50 -22.86
C GLU A 81 16.71 0.17 -21.86
N GLU A 82 15.42 -0.11 -22.00
CA GLU A 82 14.39 0.40 -21.09
C GLU A 82 14.08 -0.68 -20.05
N ILE A 83 14.30 -0.37 -18.77
CA ILE A 83 14.05 -1.28 -17.64
C ILE A 83 13.13 -0.65 -16.62
N LEU A 84 12.52 -1.47 -15.75
CA LEU A 84 11.71 -0.94 -14.65
C LEU A 84 12.61 -0.27 -13.60
N PHE A 85 12.10 0.77 -12.93
CA PHE A 85 12.81 1.38 -11.79
C PHE A 85 13.22 0.36 -10.72
N THR A 86 12.41 -0.71 -10.55
CA THR A 86 12.67 -1.79 -9.57
C THR A 86 13.83 -2.71 -9.98
N GLU A 87 14.25 -2.69 -11.25
CA GLU A 87 15.34 -3.51 -11.78
C GLU A 87 16.68 -2.77 -11.82
N LEU A 88 16.67 -1.49 -11.44
CA LEU A 88 17.85 -0.63 -11.37
C LEU A 88 18.76 -1.07 -10.21
N GLN A 89 20.07 -1.06 -10.43
CA GLN A 89 21.07 -1.41 -9.42
C GLN A 89 22.11 -0.30 -9.24
N ASP A 90 22.77 -0.30 -8.09
CA ASP A 90 23.89 0.59 -7.81
C ASP A 90 25.01 0.36 -8.85
N GLY A 91 25.53 1.44 -9.44
CA GLY A 91 26.52 1.41 -10.51
C GLY A 91 25.95 1.31 -11.93
N ASP A 92 24.64 1.14 -12.11
CA ASP A 92 24.02 1.22 -13.44
C ASP A 92 24.24 2.63 -14.04
N LYS A 93 24.47 2.70 -15.36
CA LYS A 93 24.53 3.97 -16.09
C LYS A 93 23.18 4.29 -16.68
N ILE A 94 22.56 5.36 -16.21
CA ILE A 94 21.26 5.83 -16.67
C ILE A 94 21.41 6.97 -17.68
N PHE A 95 20.49 7.00 -18.64
CA PHE A 95 20.30 8.11 -19.55
C PHE A 95 19.02 8.84 -19.15
N LEU A 96 19.12 10.17 -19.04
CA LEU A 96 18.02 11.03 -18.61
C LEU A 96 17.78 12.09 -19.67
N LYS A 97 16.52 12.30 -20.02
CA LYS A 97 16.08 13.36 -20.92
C LYS A 97 14.96 14.18 -20.28
N THR A 98 14.67 15.32 -20.88
CA THR A 98 13.57 16.19 -20.50
C THR A 98 12.25 15.43 -20.33
N GLY A 99 11.58 15.63 -19.20
CA GLY A 99 10.33 14.97 -18.83
C GLY A 99 10.49 13.67 -18.05
N ASP A 100 11.70 13.11 -17.97
CA ASP A 100 11.95 11.90 -17.19
C ASP A 100 11.94 12.20 -15.68
N GLU A 101 11.37 11.29 -14.91
CA GLU A 101 11.56 11.24 -13.45
C GLU A 101 12.88 10.52 -13.16
N ILE A 102 13.70 11.08 -12.25
CA ILE A 102 14.99 10.51 -11.89
C ILE A 102 14.75 9.27 -11.00
N PRO A 103 15.16 8.06 -11.44
CA PRO A 103 14.81 6.81 -10.77
C PRO A 103 15.53 6.56 -9.44
N ALA A 104 16.72 7.14 -9.29
CA ALA A 104 17.66 6.81 -8.24
C ALA A 104 18.60 7.99 -7.97
N ASP A 105 19.24 7.99 -6.80
CA ASP A 105 20.31 8.96 -6.55
C ASP A 105 21.49 8.58 -7.43
N ALA A 106 22.00 9.54 -8.20
CA ALA A 106 23.04 9.28 -9.18
C ALA A 106 24.02 10.45 -9.29
N LYS A 107 25.17 10.21 -9.92
CA LYS A 107 26.19 11.22 -10.20
C LYS A 107 26.31 11.46 -11.69
N ILE A 108 26.22 12.71 -12.11
CA ILE A 108 26.28 13.07 -13.53
C ILE A 108 27.68 12.78 -14.07
N THR A 109 27.74 12.04 -15.17
CA THR A 109 28.96 11.72 -15.93
C THR A 109 29.07 12.53 -17.22
N LYS A 110 27.93 12.88 -17.84
CA LYS A 110 27.83 13.83 -18.95
C LYS A 110 26.55 14.63 -18.80
N SER A 111 26.57 15.91 -19.16
CA SER A 111 25.38 16.76 -19.19
C SER A 111 25.39 17.68 -20.39
N ASN A 112 24.18 18.00 -20.89
CA ASN A 112 23.97 19.00 -21.92
C ASN A 112 22.75 19.85 -21.55
N SER A 113 22.99 21.10 -21.10
CA SER A 113 21.97 22.04 -20.60
C SER A 113 20.95 21.38 -19.66
N PHE A 114 21.45 20.60 -18.69
CA PHE A 114 20.63 19.75 -17.85
C PHE A 114 20.13 20.49 -16.61
N GLU A 115 18.80 20.58 -16.47
CA GLU A 115 18.12 21.21 -15.34
C GLU A 115 17.12 20.25 -14.71
N VAL A 116 17.07 20.26 -13.38
CA VAL A 116 16.20 19.38 -12.59
C VAL A 116 15.33 20.18 -11.64
N ASN A 117 14.11 19.71 -11.43
CA ASN A 117 13.20 20.23 -10.42
C ASN A 117 13.17 19.26 -9.24
N GLU A 118 13.68 19.73 -8.10
CA GLU A 118 13.77 18.96 -6.84
C GLU A 118 12.62 19.30 -5.87
N SER A 119 11.53 19.92 -6.33
CA SER A 119 10.41 20.42 -5.50
C SER A 119 9.75 19.37 -4.63
N ILE A 120 9.76 18.11 -5.05
CA ILE A 120 9.22 16.98 -4.27
C ILE A 120 10.03 16.78 -2.97
N LEU A 121 11.34 17.09 -2.99
CA LEU A 121 12.25 16.90 -1.86
C LEU A 121 12.47 18.20 -1.08
N THR A 122 12.62 19.33 -1.77
CA THR A 122 12.98 20.61 -1.16
C THR A 122 11.78 21.49 -0.88
N GLY A 123 10.66 21.30 -1.61
CA GLY A 123 9.50 22.18 -1.59
C GLY A 123 9.66 23.44 -2.47
N GLU A 124 10.80 23.61 -3.13
CA GLU A 124 11.08 24.76 -3.99
C GLU A 124 10.90 24.38 -5.46
N SER A 125 10.14 25.19 -6.22
CA SER A 125 9.76 24.89 -7.61
C SER A 125 10.79 25.33 -8.65
N ASP A 126 11.86 26.01 -8.24
CA ASP A 126 12.87 26.52 -9.15
C ASP A 126 13.71 25.38 -9.74
N ALA A 127 13.95 25.46 -11.05
CA ALA A 127 14.80 24.51 -11.74
C ALA A 127 16.27 24.79 -11.40
N ILE A 128 17.00 23.74 -11.05
CA ILE A 128 18.41 23.81 -10.67
C ILE A 128 19.24 23.21 -11.80
N SER A 129 20.16 24.00 -12.36
CA SER A 129 21.12 23.51 -13.35
C SER A 129 22.17 22.63 -12.70
N LYS A 130 22.46 21.46 -13.30
CA LYS A 130 23.44 20.50 -12.80
C LYS A 130 24.48 20.19 -13.86
N ASN A 131 25.73 20.09 -13.42
CA ASN A 131 26.89 19.84 -14.27
C ASN A 131 27.50 18.47 -14.02
N VAL A 132 28.47 18.10 -14.87
CA VAL A 132 29.25 16.88 -14.70
C VAL A 132 29.91 16.85 -13.31
N GLY A 133 29.69 15.75 -12.59
CA GLY A 133 30.16 15.56 -11.22
C GLY A 133 29.14 15.86 -10.13
N ASP A 134 28.05 16.58 -10.46
CA ASP A 134 27.00 16.88 -9.48
C ASP A 134 26.15 15.65 -9.16
N LYS A 135 25.61 15.62 -7.93
CA LYS A 135 24.64 14.61 -7.49
C LYS A 135 23.23 15.04 -7.92
N ILE A 136 22.49 14.07 -8.47
CA ILE A 136 21.05 14.16 -8.74
C ILE A 136 20.30 13.24 -7.79
N LEU A 137 19.09 13.65 -7.43
CA LEU A 137 18.29 13.00 -6.39
C LEU A 137 17.09 12.27 -7.01
N SER A 138 16.80 11.08 -6.49
CA SER A 138 15.61 10.31 -6.87
C SER A 138 14.32 11.09 -6.65
N SER A 139 13.29 10.89 -7.48
CA SER A 139 12.01 11.62 -7.44
C SER A 139 12.08 13.11 -7.83
N SER A 140 13.20 13.55 -8.40
CA SER A 140 13.28 14.84 -9.09
C SER A 140 12.89 14.67 -10.56
N ILE A 141 12.47 15.74 -11.23
CA ILE A 141 12.04 15.70 -12.64
C ILE A 141 13.01 16.49 -13.50
N VAL A 142 13.41 15.94 -14.64
CA VAL A 142 14.24 16.65 -15.62
C VAL A 142 13.39 17.70 -16.34
N VAL A 143 13.72 18.98 -16.15
CA VAL A 143 12.99 20.11 -16.73
C VAL A 143 13.46 20.40 -18.15
N SER A 144 14.77 20.30 -18.38
CA SER A 144 15.38 20.60 -19.67
C SER A 144 16.70 19.85 -19.84
N GLY A 145 17.10 19.64 -21.10
CA GLY A 145 18.36 18.99 -21.47
C GLY A 145 18.35 17.47 -21.37
N GLU A 146 19.56 16.92 -21.40
CA GLU A 146 19.85 15.49 -21.29
C GLU A 146 21.15 15.25 -20.51
N ALA A 147 21.25 14.09 -19.84
CA ALA A 147 22.42 13.70 -19.08
C ALA A 147 22.62 12.19 -19.03
N GLU A 148 23.89 11.77 -18.92
CA GLU A 148 24.27 10.42 -18.52
C GLU A 148 24.72 10.46 -17.06
N ALA A 149 24.20 9.57 -16.22
CA ALA A 149 24.56 9.51 -14.80
C ALA A 149 24.84 8.08 -14.36
N GLU A 150 25.70 7.93 -13.35
CA GLU A 150 26.00 6.66 -12.70
C GLU A 150 25.23 6.57 -11.38
N VAL A 151 24.47 5.50 -11.21
CA VAL A 151 23.61 5.28 -10.05
C VAL A 151 24.47 5.06 -8.81
N LEU A 152 24.20 5.83 -7.75
CA LEU A 152 24.88 5.74 -6.47
C LEU A 152 24.09 4.93 -5.45
N ALA A 153 22.77 5.09 -5.44
CA ALA A 153 21.88 4.40 -4.51
C ALA A 153 20.49 4.22 -5.13
N VAL A 154 19.88 3.05 -4.90
CA VAL A 154 18.50 2.73 -5.29
C VAL A 154 17.59 2.45 -4.10
N GLY A 155 16.28 2.63 -4.30
CA GLY A 155 15.25 2.21 -3.34
C GLY A 155 15.34 2.91 -1.98
N GLU A 156 15.34 2.13 -0.89
CA GLU A 156 15.35 2.67 0.48
C GLU A 156 16.65 3.41 0.84
N ASN A 157 17.72 3.21 0.07
CA ASN A 157 19.02 3.83 0.32
C ASN A 157 19.12 5.26 -0.23
N THR A 158 18.22 5.68 -1.14
CA THR A 158 18.22 7.05 -1.68
C THR A 158 17.82 8.07 -0.62
N GLU A 159 18.13 9.35 -0.83
CA GLU A 159 17.67 10.42 0.09
C GLU A 159 16.14 10.39 0.25
N ALA A 160 15.41 10.25 -0.85
CA ALA A 160 13.94 10.13 -0.84
C ALA A 160 13.48 8.87 -0.10
N GLY A 161 14.14 7.73 -0.32
CA GLY A 161 13.87 6.46 0.36
C GLY A 161 14.08 6.56 1.87
N GLN A 162 15.16 7.19 2.31
CA GLN A 162 15.45 7.43 3.72
C GLN A 162 14.44 8.38 4.37
N MET A 163 14.01 9.43 3.65
CA MET A 163 12.92 10.31 4.12
C MET A 163 11.60 9.54 4.28
N ALA A 164 11.21 8.74 3.29
CA ALA A 164 10.01 7.93 3.34
C ALA A 164 10.06 6.88 4.48
N ALA A 165 11.22 6.25 4.69
CA ALA A 165 11.42 5.29 5.78
C ALA A 165 11.25 5.93 7.16
N LYS A 166 11.74 7.16 7.35
CA LYS A 166 11.53 7.93 8.59
C LYS A 166 10.04 8.22 8.82
N LEU A 167 9.28 8.52 7.77
CA LEU A 167 7.85 8.78 7.86
C LEU A 167 7.02 7.51 8.14
N LYS A 168 7.43 6.35 7.62
CA LYS A 168 6.71 5.07 7.80
C LYS A 168 6.62 4.60 9.25
N ASN A 169 7.56 5.03 10.09
CA ASN A 169 7.53 4.77 11.53
C ASN A 169 6.49 5.61 12.28
N TYR A 170 5.80 6.53 11.60
CA TYR A 170 4.69 7.28 12.18
C TYR A 170 3.46 6.37 12.33
N LYS A 171 3.20 5.92 13.57
CA LYS A 171 1.94 5.25 13.89
C LYS A 171 0.84 6.31 14.01
N PRO A 172 -0.17 6.32 13.12
CA PRO A 172 -1.27 7.27 13.22
C PRO A 172 -1.99 7.07 14.55
N LYS A 173 -2.10 8.15 15.33
CA LYS A 173 -2.93 8.16 16.54
C LYS A 173 -4.39 8.22 16.12
N LEU A 174 -5.25 7.51 16.86
CA LEU A 174 -6.70 7.60 16.69
C LEU A 174 -7.15 9.05 16.78
N THR A 175 -7.97 9.49 15.82
CA THR A 175 -8.51 10.85 15.82
C THR A 175 -9.42 11.06 17.05
N PRO A 176 -9.61 12.30 17.52
CA PRO A 176 -10.48 12.57 18.67
C PRO A 176 -11.90 12.01 18.50
N ILE A 177 -12.42 12.00 17.27
CA ILE A 177 -13.75 11.44 16.96
C ILE A 177 -13.74 9.91 17.02
N GLN A 178 -12.71 9.24 16.49
CA GLN A 178 -12.56 7.79 16.59
C GLN A 178 -12.44 7.34 18.05
N GLN A 179 -11.72 8.10 18.88
CA GLN A 179 -11.63 7.82 20.32
C GLN A 179 -13.00 7.95 21.00
N LYS A 180 -13.77 9.00 20.71
CA LYS A 180 -15.14 9.17 21.25
C LYS A 180 -16.07 8.03 20.82
N ILE A 181 -16.05 7.66 19.54
CA ILE A 181 -16.84 6.54 19.00
C ILE A 181 -16.44 5.23 19.66
N SER A 182 -15.14 4.94 19.82
CA SER A 182 -14.66 3.72 20.48
C SER A 182 -15.15 3.62 21.93
N LYS A 183 -15.16 4.75 22.66
CA LYS A 183 -15.73 4.81 24.02
C LYS A 183 -17.23 4.55 24.02
N LEU A 184 -17.99 5.13 23.10
CA LEU A 184 -19.43 4.87 22.98
C LEU A 184 -19.71 3.40 22.67
N ILE A 185 -19.03 2.83 21.67
CA ILE A 185 -19.15 1.40 21.31
C ILE A 185 -18.81 0.52 22.52
N SER A 186 -17.75 0.83 23.27
CA SER A 186 -17.35 0.04 24.43
C SER A 186 -18.40 0.07 25.56
N ARG A 187 -19.02 1.23 25.82
CA ARG A 187 -20.08 1.37 26.83
C ARG A 187 -21.34 0.63 26.41
N LEU A 188 -21.74 0.77 25.14
CA LEU A 188 -22.90 0.08 24.60
C LEU A 188 -22.68 -1.44 24.60
N SER A 189 -21.47 -1.90 24.30
CA SER A 189 -21.11 -3.32 24.36
C SER A 189 -21.19 -3.87 25.80
N TRP A 190 -20.73 -3.11 26.79
CA TRP A 190 -20.88 -3.49 28.21
C TRP A 190 -22.34 -3.55 28.64
N PHE A 191 -23.15 -2.57 28.22
CA PHE A 191 -24.57 -2.54 28.51
C PHE A 191 -25.31 -3.73 27.86
N ALA A 192 -25.04 -4.01 26.59
CA ALA A 192 -25.62 -5.14 25.87
C ALA A 192 -25.27 -6.49 26.51
N ARG A 193 -24.00 -6.68 26.94
CA ARG A 193 -23.60 -7.89 27.69
C ARG A 193 -24.34 -8.01 29.02
N GLY A 194 -24.47 -6.91 29.77
CA GLY A 194 -25.23 -6.90 31.02
C GLY A 194 -26.69 -7.30 30.81
N LEU A 195 -27.35 -6.70 29.82
CA LEU A 195 -28.73 -7.04 29.45
C LEU A 195 -28.87 -8.51 29.04
N ALA A 196 -27.93 -9.04 28.24
CA ALA A 196 -27.94 -10.44 27.82
C ALA A 196 -27.83 -11.40 29.01
N ILE A 197 -26.99 -11.10 30.00
CA ILE A 197 -26.87 -11.90 31.24
C ILE A 197 -28.18 -11.86 32.02
N VAL A 198 -28.80 -10.68 32.18
CA VAL A 198 -30.08 -10.54 32.90
C VAL A 198 -31.18 -11.37 32.23
N ILE A 199 -31.32 -11.28 30.90
CA ILE A 199 -32.31 -12.07 30.16
C ILE A 199 -32.06 -13.56 30.36
N CYS A 200 -30.80 -13.99 30.29
CA CYS A 200 -30.43 -15.39 30.50
C CYS A 200 -30.84 -15.88 31.89
N VAL A 201 -30.58 -15.11 32.95
CA VAL A 201 -30.93 -15.47 34.35
C VAL A 201 -32.45 -15.45 34.60
N VAL A 202 -33.22 -14.65 33.85
CA VAL A 202 -34.68 -14.55 34.05
C VAL A 202 -35.42 -15.66 33.31
N TYR A 203 -34.92 -16.10 32.16
CA TYR A 203 -35.57 -17.10 31.30
C TYR A 203 -35.09 -18.53 31.50
N PHE A 204 -33.91 -18.74 32.09
CA PHE A 204 -33.38 -20.03 32.53
C PHE A 204 -33.42 -20.15 34.04
#